data_AF-A0A7Y8LJ74-F1
#
_entry.id   AF-A0A7Y8LJ74-F1
#
_cell.length_a   1.000
_cell.length_b   1.000
_cell.length_c   1.000
_cell.angle_alpha   90.00
_cell.angle_beta   90.00
_cell.angle_gamma   90.00
#
_symmetry.space_group_name_H-M   'P 1'
#
loop_
_entity.id
_entity.type
_entity.pdbx_description
1 polymer ?
#
loop_
_entity_poly.entity_id
_entity_poly.type
_entity_poly.pdbx_seq_one_letter_code
_entity_poly.pdbx_strand_id
1 'polypeptide(L)'
;MLRDKYGELQSLNEAWNHNAGAWEDLSAPAKLNDVIRADFSAFVKEHARAYFSTVRRELKALDPDHLYLGSRFAWFTQEAAEACAEFCDVISFNVYQRRIAPASWTFLEALDRPAIIGEFHFGALDRGMFQTGLQAAVSQQERAQFYQEYVASVLAHPSFVGCHWFQAFDQPLTGRTRDGENYNIGLVDITDTPYPELIQAAREIHSQVYSARSKRE
;
A
#
# COMPACT_ATOMS: atom_id res chain seq x y z
N MET A 1 -20.28 -19.50 -3.01
CA MET A 1 -18.91 -20.07 -2.94
C MET A 1 -18.84 -21.38 -2.17
N LEU A 2 -19.05 -21.42 -0.84
CA LEU A 2 -18.94 -22.69 -0.08
C LEU A 2 -20.00 -23.72 -0.48
N ARG A 3 -21.26 -23.28 -0.63
CA ARG A 3 -22.33 -24.13 -1.18
C ARG A 3 -21.98 -24.67 -2.57
N ASP A 4 -21.43 -23.83 -3.44
CA ASP A 4 -21.04 -24.25 -4.80
C ASP A 4 -19.85 -25.22 -4.79
N LYS A 5 -18.88 -25.02 -3.89
CA LYS A 5 -17.67 -25.86 -3.77
C LYS A 5 -17.99 -27.24 -3.20
N TYR A 6 -18.81 -27.31 -2.15
CA TYR A 6 -19.05 -28.54 -1.40
C TYR A 6 -20.35 -29.24 -1.79
N GLY A 7 -21.31 -28.53 -2.39
CA GLY A 7 -22.65 -29.03 -2.68
C GLY A 7 -23.48 -29.24 -1.42
N GLU A 8 -23.11 -30.25 -0.65
CA GLU A 8 -23.79 -30.68 0.58
C GLU A 8 -23.05 -30.21 1.84
N LEU A 9 -23.81 -29.87 2.90
CA LEU A 9 -23.25 -29.40 4.18
C LEU A 9 -22.35 -30.46 4.83
N GLN A 10 -22.71 -31.74 4.66
CA GLN A 10 -21.96 -32.85 5.21
C GLN A 10 -20.52 -32.90 4.68
N SER A 11 -20.32 -32.60 3.39
CA SER A 11 -18.99 -32.54 2.78
C SER A 11 -18.14 -31.40 3.36
N LEU A 12 -18.77 -30.26 3.68
CA LEU A 12 -18.08 -29.18 4.39
C LEU A 12 -17.75 -29.59 5.83
N ASN A 13 -18.71 -30.16 6.57
CA ASN A 13 -18.50 -30.61 7.95
C ASN A 13 -17.33 -31.59 8.05
N GLU A 14 -17.22 -32.54 7.12
CA GLU A 14 -16.11 -33.48 7.03
C GLU A 14 -14.78 -32.76 6.74
N ALA A 15 -14.75 -31.86 5.74
CA ALA A 15 -13.55 -31.13 5.36
C ALA A 15 -13.05 -30.16 6.44
N TRP A 16 -13.97 -29.53 7.16
CA TRP A 16 -13.67 -28.54 8.21
C TRP A 16 -13.54 -29.17 9.59
N ASN A 17 -13.84 -30.46 9.74
CA ASN A 17 -14.02 -31.11 11.05
C ASN A 17 -14.99 -30.31 11.94
N HIS A 18 -16.16 -30.00 11.37
CA HIS A 18 -17.24 -29.23 11.97
C HIS A 18 -18.52 -30.07 12.05
N ASN A 19 -19.52 -29.59 12.76
CA ASN A 19 -20.80 -30.27 12.91
C ASN A 19 -21.97 -29.28 12.95
N ALA A 20 -22.13 -28.52 11.87
CA ALA A 20 -23.28 -27.64 11.69
C ALA A 20 -24.52 -28.45 11.25
N GLY A 21 -25.68 -28.13 11.81
CA GLY A 21 -26.95 -28.79 11.50
C GLY A 21 -27.62 -28.27 10.23
N ALA A 22 -27.45 -26.97 9.94
CA ALA A 22 -27.83 -26.31 8.70
C ALA A 22 -26.73 -25.36 8.23
N TRP A 23 -26.78 -24.92 6.97
CA TRP A 23 -25.81 -23.97 6.42
C TRP A 23 -25.82 -22.63 7.16
N GLU A 24 -27.00 -22.22 7.64
CA GLU A 24 -27.23 -21.00 8.40
C GLU A 24 -26.61 -21.06 9.81
N ASP A 25 -26.37 -22.26 10.32
CA ASP A 25 -25.74 -22.51 11.63
C ASP A 25 -24.21 -22.55 11.55
N LEU A 26 -23.63 -22.36 10.36
CA LEU A 26 -22.19 -22.42 10.17
C LEU A 26 -21.50 -21.28 10.94
N SER A 27 -20.77 -21.65 11.98
CA SER A 27 -19.98 -20.73 12.81
C SER A 27 -18.49 -20.77 12.44
N ALA A 28 -17.75 -19.77 12.93
CA ALA A 28 -16.31 -19.73 12.77
C ALA A 28 -15.66 -20.99 13.40
N PRO A 29 -14.79 -21.71 12.66
CA PRO A 29 -14.17 -22.92 13.17
C PRO A 29 -13.20 -22.59 14.31
N ALA A 30 -13.24 -23.40 15.38
CA ALA A 30 -12.39 -23.19 16.55
C ALA A 30 -10.89 -23.45 16.28
N LYS A 31 -10.58 -24.26 15.26
CA LYS A 31 -9.20 -24.55 14.80
C LYS A 31 -9.15 -24.51 13.29
N LEU A 32 -8.11 -23.88 12.74
CA LEU A 32 -7.89 -23.81 11.31
C LEU A 32 -7.06 -24.99 10.83
N ASN A 33 -7.58 -25.75 9.87
CA ASN A 33 -6.83 -26.71 9.07
C ASN A 33 -6.51 -26.10 7.69
N ASP A 34 -5.72 -26.80 6.86
CA ASP A 34 -5.30 -26.29 5.55
C ASP A 34 -6.47 -26.07 4.59
N VAL A 35 -7.52 -26.90 4.68
CA VAL A 35 -8.72 -26.77 3.86
C VAL A 35 -9.51 -25.52 4.21
N ILE A 36 -9.70 -25.25 5.50
CA ILE A 36 -10.34 -24.03 6.00
C ILE A 36 -9.53 -22.80 5.57
N ARG A 37 -8.19 -22.85 5.68
CA ARG A 37 -7.32 -21.75 5.24
C ARG A 37 -7.47 -21.49 3.74
N ALA A 38 -7.52 -22.54 2.92
CA ALA A 38 -7.74 -22.41 1.49
C ALA A 38 -9.12 -21.82 1.17
N ASP A 39 -10.17 -22.21 1.90
CA ASP A 39 -11.51 -21.65 1.74
C ASP A 39 -11.57 -20.18 2.17
N PHE A 40 -10.88 -19.80 3.25
CA PHE A 40 -10.79 -18.42 3.70
C PHE A 40 -9.99 -17.57 2.70
N SER A 41 -8.88 -18.08 2.18
CA SER A 41 -8.10 -17.45 1.13
C SER A 41 -8.97 -17.20 -0.12
N ALA A 42 -9.69 -18.22 -0.60
CA ALA A 42 -10.61 -18.10 -1.72
C ALA A 42 -11.72 -17.06 -1.45
N PHE A 43 -12.26 -17.03 -0.23
CA PHE A 43 -13.28 -16.06 0.15
C PHE A 43 -12.73 -14.63 0.16
N VAL A 44 -11.55 -14.41 0.74
CA VAL A 44 -10.88 -13.10 0.74
C VAL A 44 -10.62 -12.63 -0.69
N LYS A 45 -10.18 -13.53 -1.57
CA LYS A 45 -9.99 -13.21 -3.00
C LYS A 45 -11.29 -12.78 -3.66
N GLU A 46 -12.37 -13.56 -3.53
CA GLU A 46 -13.66 -13.22 -4.14
C GLU A 46 -14.27 -11.94 -3.56
N HIS A 47 -14.11 -11.71 -2.26
CA HIS A 47 -14.51 -10.46 -1.64
C HIS A 47 -13.75 -9.26 -2.24
N ALA A 48 -12.43 -9.36 -2.36
CA ALA A 48 -11.61 -8.31 -2.98
C ALA A 48 -11.97 -8.13 -4.47
N ARG A 49 -12.20 -9.21 -5.22
CA ARG A 49 -12.66 -9.15 -6.61
C ARG A 49 -13.98 -8.41 -6.73
N ALA A 50 -14.95 -8.68 -5.85
CA ALA A 50 -16.23 -7.98 -5.84
C ALA A 50 -16.06 -6.47 -5.60
N TYR A 51 -15.18 -6.08 -4.67
CA TYR A 51 -14.84 -4.68 -4.43
C TYR A 51 -14.22 -4.02 -5.68
N PHE A 52 -13.12 -4.56 -6.19
CA PHE A 52 -12.37 -3.93 -7.28
C PHE A 52 -13.14 -3.95 -8.61
N SER A 53 -13.87 -5.02 -8.91
CA SER A 53 -14.70 -5.09 -10.13
C SER A 53 -15.84 -4.09 -10.10
N THR A 54 -16.47 -3.89 -8.94
CA THR A 54 -17.52 -2.88 -8.77
C THR A 54 -16.94 -1.49 -9.00
N VAL A 55 -15.84 -1.14 -8.34
CA VAL A 55 -15.20 0.17 -8.53
C VAL A 55 -14.75 0.38 -9.97
N ARG A 56 -14.12 -0.62 -10.61
CA ARG A 56 -13.71 -0.52 -12.02
C ARG A 56 -14.91 -0.25 -12.92
N ARG A 57 -16.02 -0.98 -12.75
CA ARG A 57 -17.22 -0.80 -13.57
C ARG A 57 -17.77 0.61 -13.45
N GLU A 58 -17.97 1.10 -12.22
CA GLU A 58 -18.53 2.44 -12.01
C GLU A 58 -17.57 3.54 -12.48
N LEU A 59 -16.25 3.40 -12.20
CA LEU A 59 -15.25 4.36 -12.62
C LEU A 59 -15.16 4.44 -14.14
N LYS A 60 -15.06 3.30 -14.84
CA LYS A 60 -14.92 3.28 -16.31
C LYS A 60 -16.20 3.67 -17.04
N ALA A 61 -17.37 3.56 -16.40
CA ALA A 61 -18.61 4.08 -16.97
C ALA A 61 -18.64 5.62 -16.98
N LEU A 62 -18.02 6.27 -15.99
CA LEU A 62 -17.97 7.72 -15.85
C LEU A 62 -16.72 8.35 -16.48
N ASP A 63 -15.60 7.62 -16.44
CA ASP A 63 -14.29 8.08 -16.87
C ASP A 63 -13.48 6.94 -17.52
N PRO A 64 -13.83 6.56 -18.77
CA PRO A 64 -13.22 5.41 -19.44
C PRO A 64 -11.74 5.61 -19.76
N ASP A 65 -11.29 6.85 -19.93
CA ASP A 65 -9.97 7.18 -20.46
C ASP A 65 -8.87 7.32 -19.38
N HIS A 66 -9.24 7.42 -18.10
CA HIS A 66 -8.28 7.57 -17.00
C HIS A 66 -7.97 6.26 -16.27
N LEU A 67 -6.76 6.18 -15.70
CA LEU A 67 -6.27 5.00 -14.98
C LEU A 67 -7.00 4.79 -13.65
N TYR A 68 -7.35 3.54 -13.35
CA TYR A 68 -7.76 3.13 -12.01
C TYR A 68 -6.54 2.74 -11.16
N LEU A 69 -6.20 3.56 -10.17
CA LEU A 69 -4.97 3.45 -9.37
C LEU A 69 -5.09 2.58 -8.11
N GLY A 70 -6.09 1.69 -8.03
CA GLY A 70 -6.27 0.78 -6.90
C GLY A 70 -6.81 1.47 -5.64
N SER A 71 -6.39 0.98 -4.46
CA SER A 71 -6.98 1.33 -3.16
C SER A 71 -5.99 1.66 -2.04
N ARG A 72 -4.71 1.91 -2.36
CA ARG A 72 -3.67 2.37 -1.41
C ARG A 72 -3.51 1.45 -0.20
N PHE A 73 -3.10 0.21 -0.43
CA PHE A 73 -2.90 -0.76 0.65
C PHE A 73 -1.86 -0.29 1.67
N ALA A 74 -2.28 -0.04 2.92
CA ALA A 74 -1.39 0.09 4.08
C ALA A 74 -1.00 -1.30 4.64
N TRP A 75 -1.91 -2.26 4.50
CA TRP A 75 -1.72 -3.69 4.71
C TRP A 75 -2.49 -4.43 3.62
N PHE A 76 -2.04 -5.62 3.24
CA PHE A 76 -2.68 -6.43 2.22
C PHE A 76 -2.47 -7.92 2.49
N THR A 77 -3.34 -8.73 1.90
CA THR A 77 -3.05 -10.15 1.67
C THR A 77 -2.73 -10.35 0.19
N GLN A 78 -2.06 -11.45 -0.15
CA GLN A 78 -1.71 -11.75 -1.54
C GLN A 78 -2.97 -11.83 -2.41
N GLU A 79 -4.06 -12.40 -1.90
CA GLU A 79 -5.34 -12.51 -2.59
C GLU A 79 -5.95 -11.15 -2.95
N ALA A 80 -5.85 -10.17 -2.03
CA ALA A 80 -6.34 -8.82 -2.29
C ALA A 80 -5.48 -8.09 -3.33
N ALA A 81 -4.16 -8.29 -3.30
CA ALA A 81 -3.26 -7.73 -4.30
C ALA A 81 -3.47 -8.36 -5.69
N GLU A 82 -3.67 -9.67 -5.76
CA GLU A 82 -4.03 -10.39 -6.98
C GLU A 82 -5.35 -9.87 -7.55
N ALA A 83 -6.41 -9.78 -6.74
CA ALA A 83 -7.69 -9.23 -7.17
C ALA A 83 -7.56 -7.77 -7.63
N CYS A 84 -6.74 -6.96 -6.95
CA CYS A 84 -6.45 -5.60 -7.39
C CYS A 84 -5.80 -5.58 -8.77
N ALA A 85 -4.83 -6.46 -9.04
CA ALA A 85 -4.14 -6.55 -10.32
C ALA A 85 -5.09 -6.90 -11.50
N GLU A 86 -6.11 -7.71 -11.23
CA GLU A 86 -7.09 -8.10 -12.25
C GLU A 86 -7.95 -6.93 -12.74
N PHE A 87 -8.25 -5.96 -11.87
CA PHE A 87 -9.21 -4.88 -12.15
C PHE A 87 -8.63 -3.47 -12.13
N CYS A 88 -7.44 -3.26 -11.58
CA CYS A 88 -6.79 -1.94 -11.54
C CYS A 88 -5.75 -1.82 -12.63
N ASP A 89 -5.56 -0.60 -13.13
CA ASP A 89 -4.54 -0.32 -14.13
C ASP A 89 -3.15 -0.13 -13.45
N VAL A 90 -3.14 0.30 -12.17
CA VAL A 90 -1.95 0.38 -11.30
C VAL A 90 -2.31 -0.09 -9.89
N ILE A 91 -1.43 -0.86 -9.24
CA ILE A 91 -1.61 -1.29 -7.85
C ILE A 91 -0.94 -0.28 -6.91
N SER A 92 -1.68 0.27 -5.94
CA SER A 92 -1.13 1.27 -5.01
C SER A 92 -0.92 0.75 -3.59
N PHE A 93 0.20 1.14 -2.98
CA PHE A 93 0.60 0.77 -1.62
C PHE A 93 1.08 1.99 -0.83
N ASN A 94 0.76 2.06 0.45
CA ASN A 94 1.32 3.06 1.37
C ASN A 94 2.38 2.37 2.23
N VAL A 95 3.65 2.78 2.10
CA VAL A 95 4.78 2.03 2.65
C VAL A 95 5.70 2.94 3.43
N TYR A 96 5.40 3.06 4.73
CA TYR A 96 6.20 3.81 5.70
C TYR A 96 7.37 2.97 6.22
N GLN A 97 8.35 2.75 5.35
CA GLN A 97 9.60 2.05 5.66
C GLN A 97 10.80 2.89 5.21
N ARG A 98 11.99 2.57 5.70
CA ARG A 98 13.21 3.31 5.36
C ARG A 98 13.63 3.22 3.89
N ARG A 99 13.29 2.10 3.24
CA ARG A 99 13.51 1.79 1.82
C ARG A 99 12.58 0.66 1.39
N ILE A 100 12.36 0.51 0.10
CA ILE A 100 11.76 -0.69 -0.48
C ILE A 100 12.83 -1.78 -0.52
N ALA A 101 12.61 -2.89 0.20
CA ALA A 101 13.49 -4.06 0.18
C ALA A 101 13.06 -4.99 -0.98
N PRO A 102 13.85 -5.15 -2.05
CA PRO A 102 13.41 -5.87 -3.26
C PRO A 102 12.83 -7.27 -2.99
N ALA A 103 13.45 -8.03 -2.09
CA ALA A 103 13.00 -9.37 -1.72
C ALA A 103 11.57 -9.43 -1.14
N SER A 104 11.07 -8.34 -0.56
CA SER A 104 9.70 -8.25 -0.02
C SER A 104 8.64 -7.93 -1.07
N TRP A 105 9.06 -7.60 -2.29
CA TRP A 105 8.18 -7.09 -3.36
C TRP A 105 8.25 -7.91 -4.65
N THR A 106 8.96 -9.04 -4.65
CA THR A 106 9.07 -9.96 -5.80
C THR A 106 7.72 -10.50 -6.25
N PHE A 107 6.72 -10.57 -5.36
CA PHE A 107 5.37 -10.99 -5.72
C PHE A 107 4.73 -10.10 -6.81
N LEU A 108 5.15 -8.83 -6.92
CA LEU A 108 4.66 -7.92 -7.96
C LEU A 108 5.06 -8.37 -9.37
N GLU A 109 6.15 -9.12 -9.52
CA GLU A 109 6.60 -9.65 -10.82
C GLU A 109 5.59 -10.66 -11.39
N ALA A 110 4.85 -11.35 -10.54
CA ALA A 110 3.82 -12.29 -10.94
C ALA A 110 2.46 -11.63 -11.27
N LEU A 111 2.26 -10.35 -10.93
CA LEU A 111 0.96 -9.69 -11.06
C LEU A 111 0.75 -8.97 -12.41
N ASP A 112 1.76 -8.91 -13.29
CA ASP A 112 1.71 -8.24 -14.60
C ASP A 112 1.03 -6.86 -14.60
N ARG A 113 1.30 -6.08 -13.56
CA ARG A 113 0.77 -4.72 -13.36
C ARG A 113 1.84 -3.80 -12.77
N PRO A 114 1.88 -2.53 -13.19
CA PRO A 114 2.69 -1.54 -12.52
C PRO A 114 2.16 -1.28 -11.10
N ALA A 115 3.06 -0.92 -10.20
CA ALA A 115 2.76 -0.54 -8.83
C ALA A 115 3.20 0.90 -8.56
N ILE A 116 2.54 1.56 -7.61
CA ILE A 116 2.89 2.91 -7.15
C ILE A 116 2.91 2.97 -5.63
N ILE A 117 3.90 3.66 -5.07
CA ILE A 117 3.87 4.02 -3.65
C ILE A 117 2.99 5.26 -3.49
N GLY A 118 1.85 5.11 -2.84
CA GLY A 118 0.89 6.17 -2.57
C GLY A 118 1.30 7.12 -1.45
N GLU A 119 2.06 6.63 -0.47
CA GLU A 119 2.57 7.40 0.68
C GLU A 119 3.90 6.84 1.20
N PHE A 120 4.81 7.74 1.53
CA PHE A 120 5.96 7.53 2.40
C PHE A 120 6.38 8.88 3.01
N HIS A 121 7.09 8.86 4.14
CA HIS A 121 7.72 10.05 4.73
C HIS A 121 8.85 9.71 5.70
N PHE A 122 9.59 10.75 6.06
CA PHE A 122 10.55 10.79 7.16
C PHE A 122 10.37 12.14 7.88
N GLY A 123 10.66 12.19 9.18
CA GLY A 123 10.66 13.46 9.92
C GLY A 123 11.78 13.54 10.94
N ALA A 124 12.10 14.76 11.34
CA ALA A 124 13.13 15.05 12.35
C ALA A 124 12.65 16.15 13.31
N LEU A 125 13.26 16.24 14.49
CA LEU A 125 12.81 17.14 15.57
C LEU A 125 13.73 18.36 15.77
N ASP A 126 14.76 18.50 14.95
CA ASP A 126 15.77 19.55 15.02
C ASP A 126 15.27 20.96 14.61
N ARG A 127 13.96 21.08 14.31
CA ARG A 127 13.27 22.32 13.92
C ARG A 127 12.00 22.62 14.73
N GLY A 128 11.87 22.04 15.93
CA GLY A 128 10.86 22.46 16.92
C GLY A 128 9.53 21.72 16.90
N MET A 129 9.39 20.69 16.07
CA MET A 129 8.27 19.76 16.11
C MET A 129 8.41 18.76 17.26
N PHE A 130 7.31 18.19 17.73
CA PHE A 130 7.30 17.20 18.83
C PHE A 130 7.21 15.75 18.37
N GLN A 131 6.93 15.51 17.08
CA GLN A 131 6.88 14.17 16.54
C GLN A 131 7.43 14.10 15.10
N THR A 132 8.23 13.08 14.83
CA THR A 132 8.86 12.78 13.54
C THR A 132 7.90 12.14 12.54
N GLY A 133 6.81 11.55 13.03
CA GLY A 133 5.91 10.72 12.24
C GLY A 133 6.28 9.25 12.35
N LEU A 134 6.21 8.53 11.22
CA LEU A 134 6.29 7.07 11.22
C LEU A 134 7.71 6.53 10.99
N GLN A 135 8.63 7.38 10.53
CA GLN A 135 10.03 7.06 10.34
C GLN A 135 10.88 8.25 10.78
N ALA A 136 11.74 8.03 11.76
CA ALA A 136 12.51 9.08 12.43
C ALA A 136 13.90 9.24 11.80
N ALA A 137 14.27 10.49 11.53
CA ALA A 137 15.64 10.93 11.26
C ALA A 137 16.11 11.84 12.41
N VAL A 138 17.42 11.91 12.63
CA VAL A 138 18.03 12.71 13.70
C VAL A 138 18.15 14.20 13.32
N SER A 139 18.08 14.53 12.02
CA SER A 139 18.15 15.90 11.51
C SER A 139 17.47 16.06 10.16
N GLN A 140 17.20 17.30 9.72
CA GLN A 140 16.70 17.58 8.36
C GLN A 140 17.66 17.07 7.27
N GLN A 141 18.97 17.10 7.54
CA GLN A 141 19.98 16.57 6.61
C GLN A 141 19.85 15.05 6.44
N GLU A 142 19.65 14.33 7.54
CA GLU A 142 19.43 12.88 7.48
C GLU A 142 18.06 12.56 6.87
N ARG A 143 17.02 13.33 7.19
CA ARG A 143 15.69 13.23 6.56
C ARG A 143 15.77 13.34 5.03
N ALA A 144 16.61 14.24 4.52
CA ALA A 144 16.86 14.42 3.10
C ALA A 144 17.64 13.23 2.47
N GLN A 145 18.63 12.68 3.17
CA GLN A 145 19.31 11.44 2.74
C GLN A 145 18.32 10.28 2.66
N PHE A 146 17.43 10.19 3.66
CA PHE A 146 16.43 9.13 3.74
C PHE A 146 15.47 9.19 2.55
N TYR A 147 15.06 10.40 2.16
CA TYR A 147 14.26 10.65 0.96
C TYR A 147 14.95 10.11 -0.30
N GLN A 148 16.20 10.47 -0.55
CA GLN A 148 16.92 10.05 -1.76
C GLN A 148 17.07 8.52 -1.82
N GLU A 149 17.43 7.89 -0.71
CA GLU A 149 17.55 6.44 -0.64
C GLU A 149 16.23 5.72 -0.89
N TYR A 150 15.13 6.25 -0.35
CA TYR A 150 13.80 5.67 -0.59
C TYR A 150 13.43 5.77 -2.06
N VAL A 151 13.51 6.96 -2.67
CA VAL A 151 13.20 7.17 -4.08
C VAL A 151 14.10 6.31 -4.98
N ALA A 152 15.40 6.22 -4.66
CA ALA A 152 16.32 5.34 -5.38
C ALA A 152 15.92 3.87 -5.26
N SER A 153 15.45 3.41 -4.09
CA SER A 153 14.99 2.02 -3.90
C SER A 153 13.71 1.71 -4.69
N VAL A 154 12.77 2.66 -4.79
CA VAL A 154 11.56 2.54 -5.62
C VAL A 154 11.95 2.47 -7.09
N LEU A 155 12.79 3.41 -7.53
CA LEU A 155 13.32 3.46 -8.89
C LEU A 155 14.05 2.17 -9.26
N ALA A 156 14.66 1.52 -8.28
CA ALA A 156 15.42 0.31 -8.47
C ALA A 156 14.58 -0.97 -8.66
N HIS A 157 13.27 -0.91 -8.47
CA HIS A 157 12.39 -2.07 -8.62
C HIS A 157 11.56 -1.97 -9.93
N PRO A 158 11.55 -3.01 -10.78
CA PRO A 158 10.98 -2.94 -12.13
C PRO A 158 9.46 -2.73 -12.16
N SER A 159 8.73 -3.23 -11.16
CA SER A 159 7.27 -3.05 -11.12
C SER A 159 6.82 -1.65 -10.69
N PHE A 160 7.65 -0.89 -9.96
CA PHE A 160 7.23 0.42 -9.46
C PHE A 160 7.37 1.51 -10.52
N VAL A 161 6.33 2.31 -10.72
CA VAL A 161 6.28 3.43 -11.68
C VAL A 161 6.32 4.81 -11.01
N GLY A 162 6.32 4.87 -9.69
CA GLY A 162 6.44 6.12 -8.96
C GLY A 162 6.24 5.98 -7.46
N CYS A 163 6.43 7.09 -6.75
CA CYS A 163 6.16 7.24 -5.33
C CYS A 163 5.72 8.67 -5.00
N HIS A 164 4.77 8.81 -4.08
CA HIS A 164 4.30 10.10 -3.58
C HIS A 164 4.62 10.27 -2.10
N TRP A 165 5.24 11.40 -1.79
CA TRP A 165 5.52 11.84 -0.43
C TRP A 165 4.22 12.26 0.27
N PHE A 166 4.02 11.81 1.50
CA PHE A 166 2.97 12.30 2.38
C PHE A 166 3.61 13.21 3.43
N GLN A 167 3.50 14.53 3.35
CA GLN A 167 2.58 15.35 2.56
C GLN A 167 3.21 16.73 2.28
N ALA A 168 2.46 17.66 1.68
CA ALA A 168 2.98 18.99 1.35
C ALA A 168 3.45 19.78 2.58
N PHE A 169 2.60 19.88 3.61
CA PHE A 169 2.84 20.70 4.81
C PHE A 169 3.11 19.85 6.04
N ASP A 170 3.88 20.39 6.98
CA ASP A 170 3.91 19.86 8.33
C ASP A 170 2.51 19.83 8.93
N GLN A 171 2.27 18.85 9.79
CA GLN A 171 1.02 18.82 10.53
C GLN A 171 1.05 19.89 11.64
N PRO A 172 -0.11 20.38 12.11
CA PRO A 172 -0.14 21.33 13.20
C PRO A 172 0.61 20.79 14.43
N LEU A 173 1.43 21.61 15.07
CA LEU A 173 2.19 21.24 16.28
C LEU A 173 1.29 20.67 17.39
N THR A 174 0.07 21.18 17.47
CA THR A 174 -0.99 20.78 18.43
C THR A 174 -1.87 19.63 17.93
N GLY A 175 -1.51 18.99 16.82
CA GLY A 175 -2.27 17.90 16.22
C GLY A 175 -3.30 18.35 15.19
N ARG A 176 -3.43 17.59 14.10
CA ARG A 176 -4.51 17.79 13.11
C ARG A 176 -5.86 17.43 13.72
N THR A 177 -6.91 18.08 13.23
CA THR A 177 -8.27 18.02 13.82
C THR A 177 -8.88 16.63 13.91
N ARG A 178 -8.49 15.71 13.02
CA ARG A 178 -9.11 14.39 12.91
C ARG A 178 -8.73 13.44 14.04
N ASP A 179 -7.45 13.39 14.40
CA ASP A 179 -6.86 12.34 15.23
C ASP A 179 -5.66 12.80 16.06
N GLY A 180 -5.28 14.08 15.97
CA GLY A 180 -4.20 14.65 16.75
C GLY A 180 -2.79 14.38 16.22
N GLU A 181 -2.61 13.79 15.03
CA GLU A 181 -1.25 13.65 14.46
C GLU A 181 -0.57 15.03 14.28
N ASN A 182 0.68 15.16 14.74
CA ASN A 182 1.46 16.40 14.82
C ASN A 182 2.89 16.26 14.28
N TYR A 183 3.03 15.62 13.13
CA TYR A 183 4.29 15.17 12.56
C TYR A 183 5.06 16.24 11.74
N ASN A 184 6.39 16.19 11.81
CA ASN A 184 7.33 16.88 10.90
C ASN A 184 7.49 16.13 9.57
N ILE A 185 6.46 16.16 8.72
CA ILE A 185 6.39 15.37 7.47
C ILE A 185 6.09 16.24 6.24
N GLY A 186 6.15 17.56 6.37
CA GLY A 186 6.00 18.50 5.27
C GLY A 186 7.23 18.63 4.40
N LEU A 187 7.03 18.91 3.12
CA LEU A 187 8.04 19.54 2.25
C LEU A 187 8.23 21.02 2.63
N VAL A 188 7.19 21.64 3.17
CA VAL A 188 7.16 22.99 3.74
C VAL A 188 6.65 22.96 5.18
N ASP A 189 7.09 23.91 6.00
CA ASP A 189 6.62 24.06 7.37
C ASP A 189 5.28 24.82 7.47
N ILE A 190 4.81 25.04 8.71
CA ILE A 190 3.52 25.72 8.97
C ILE A 190 3.52 27.21 8.58
N THR A 191 4.70 27.79 8.34
CA THR A 191 4.87 29.17 7.89
C THR A 191 5.06 29.28 6.38
N ASP A 192 4.80 28.19 5.64
CA ASP A 192 5.01 28.08 4.18
C ASP A 192 6.49 28.22 3.79
N THR A 193 7.42 27.86 4.69
CA THR A 193 8.85 27.86 4.41
C THR A 193 9.32 26.46 4.00
N PRO A 194 9.91 26.27 2.81
CA PRO A 194 10.43 24.96 2.40
C PRO A 194 11.61 24.47 3.24
N TYR A 195 11.69 23.17 3.46
CA TYR A 195 12.89 22.53 4.04
C TYR A 195 14.00 22.43 2.98
N PRO A 196 15.05 23.27 3.04
CA PRO A 196 16.00 23.38 1.93
C PRO A 196 16.74 22.07 1.67
N GLU A 197 17.06 21.30 2.71
CA GLU A 197 17.73 19.99 2.61
C GLU A 197 16.87 19.01 1.80
N LEU A 198 15.58 18.92 2.11
CA LEU A 198 14.64 18.01 1.47
C LEU A 198 14.33 18.42 0.02
N ILE A 199 14.17 19.73 -0.24
CA ILE A 199 13.94 20.25 -1.59
C ILE A 199 15.17 20.03 -2.48
N GLN A 200 16.39 20.22 -1.95
CA GLN A 200 17.61 19.96 -2.69
C GLN A 200 17.75 18.48 -3.03
N ALA A 201 17.54 17.60 -2.05
CA ALA A 201 17.54 16.15 -2.23
C ALA A 201 16.54 15.69 -3.31
N ALA A 202 15.32 16.25 -3.29
CA ALA A 202 14.29 15.95 -4.28
C ALA A 202 14.69 16.38 -5.69
N ARG A 203 15.22 17.59 -5.86
CA ARG A 203 15.70 18.07 -7.18
C ARG A 203 16.81 17.19 -7.73
N GLU A 204 17.77 16.80 -6.91
CA GLU A 204 18.90 15.96 -7.30
C GLU A 204 18.45 14.61 -7.83
N ILE A 205 17.61 13.88 -7.07
CA ILE A 205 17.17 12.54 -7.49
C ILE A 205 16.19 12.61 -8.66
N HIS A 206 15.27 13.58 -8.69
CA HIS A 206 14.32 13.75 -9.79
C HIS A 206 15.00 14.08 -11.12
N SER A 207 16.14 14.79 -11.11
CA SER A 207 16.90 15.05 -12.33
C SER A 207 17.46 13.78 -13.01
N GLN A 208 17.45 12.65 -12.29
CA GLN A 208 18.08 11.40 -12.71
C GLN A 208 17.08 10.27 -12.98
N VAL A 209 15.81 10.40 -12.59
CA VAL A 209 14.86 9.25 -12.59
C VAL A 209 14.72 8.60 -13.96
N TYR A 210 14.54 9.38 -15.03
CA TYR A 210 14.36 8.82 -16.37
C TYR A 210 15.64 8.23 -16.95
N SER A 211 16.78 8.87 -16.73
CA SER A 211 18.07 8.38 -17.23
C SER A 211 18.53 7.12 -16.49
N ALA A 212 18.26 7.04 -15.19
CA ALA A 212 18.53 5.85 -14.39
C ALA A 212 17.57 4.70 -14.71
N ARG A 213 16.30 4.98 -15.04
CA ARG A 213 15.33 3.93 -15.43
C ARG A 213 15.61 3.37 -16.83
N SER A 214 15.95 4.21 -17.80
CA SER A 214 16.15 3.82 -19.20
C SER A 214 17.44 3.03 -19.45
N LYS A 215 18.45 3.15 -18.59
CA LYS A 215 19.73 2.41 -18.69
C LYS A 215 19.67 0.97 -18.18
N ARG A 216 18.50 0.49 -17.77
CA ARG A 216 18.29 -0.89 -17.34
C ARG A 216 17.97 -1.72 -18.58
N GLU A 217 19.01 -2.27 -19.20
CA GLU A 217 18.92 -3.38 -20.15
C GLU A 217 18.63 -4.70 -19.43
#